data_AF-A0A9X1INZ9-F1
#
_entry.id   AF-A0A9X1INZ9-F1
#
_cell.length_a   1.000
_cell.length_b   1.000
_cell.length_c   1.000
_cell.angle_alpha   90.00
_cell.angle_beta   90.00
_cell.angle_gamma   90.00
#
_symmetry.space_group_name_H-M   'P 1'
#
loop_
_entity.id
_entity.type
_entity.pdbx_description
1 polymer ?
#
loop_
_entity_poly.entity_id
_entity_poly.type
_entity_poly.pdbx_seq_one_letter_code
_entity_poly.pdbx_strand_id
1 'polypeptide(L)' 'MFVFVLNKSGKPLMPCKPQKARSLLKRGNAKVVKRTPFTIKFLGGSSGYKQKLTAGMDTGSKMIGCA' A
#
# COMPACT_ATOMS: atom_id res chain seq x y z
N MET A 1 -5.33 2.50 -9.96
CA MET A 1 -4.51 3.24 -8.98
C MET A 1 -4.70 2.64 -7.58
N PHE A 2 -3.62 2.39 -6.86
CA PHE A 2 -3.63 1.86 -5.49
C PHE A 2 -3.20 2.93 -4.49
N VAL A 3 -3.65 2.79 -3.23
CA VAL A 3 -3.24 3.64 -2.11
C VAL A 3 -2.38 2.81 -1.17
N PHE A 4 -1.19 3.31 -0.85
CA PHE A 4 -0.31 2.68 0.11
C PHE A 4 -0.84 2.86 1.53
N VAL A 5 -0.75 1.81 2.34
CA VAL A 5 -1.30 1.79 3.69
C VAL A 5 -0.20 1.41 4.67
N LEU A 6 -0.02 2.23 5.70
CA LEU A 6 0.82 1.92 6.86
C LEU A 6 -0.05 1.55 8.05
N ASN A 7 0.42 0.65 8.91
CA ASN A 7 -0.21 0.37 10.19
C ASN A 7 0.16 1.42 11.26
N LYS A 8 -0.36 1.26 12.49
CA LYS A 8 -0.03 2.13 13.64
C LYS A 8 1.48 2.25 13.91
N SER A 9 2.21 1.14 13.78
CA SER A 9 3.67 1.06 13.97
C SER A 9 4.48 1.54 12.75
N GLY A 10 3.84 2.03 11.69
CA GLY A 10 4.51 2.50 10.47
C GLY A 10 4.94 1.38 9.51
N LYS A 11 4.61 0.11 9.78
CA LYS A 11 4.89 -1.00 8.87
C LYS A 11 3.87 -1.02 7.71
N PRO A 12 4.30 -1.37 6.48
CA PRO A 12 3.40 -1.41 5.33
C PRO A 12 2.41 -2.57 5.45
N LEU A 13 1.16 -2.30 5.07
CA LEU A 13 0.07 -3.26 4.87
C LEU A 13 -0.19 -3.45 3.36
N MET A 14 -1.07 -4.40 3.02
CA MET A 14 -1.55 -4.52 1.65
C MET A 14 -2.16 -3.19 1.17
N PRO A 15 -1.80 -2.72 -0.04
CA PRO A 15 -2.40 -1.52 -0.60
C PRO A 15 -3.90 -1.73 -0.80
N CYS A 16 -4.66 -0.64 -0.77
CA CYS A 16 -6.11 -0.71 -0.97
C CYS A 16 -6.58 0.15 -2.14
N LYS A 17 -7.79 -0.11 -2.60
CA LYS A 17 -8.46 0.71 -3.62
C LYS A 17 -8.74 2.11 -3.05
N PRO A 18 -8.66 3.19 -3.85
CA PRO A 18 -8.95 4.55 -3.42
C PRO A 18 -10.33 4.72 -2.74
N GLN A 19 -11.32 3.95 -3.16
CA GLN A 19 -12.66 3.95 -2.57
C GLN A 19 -12.65 3.53 -1.09
N LYS A 20 -11.86 2.50 -0.74
CA LYS A 20 -11.65 2.06 0.64
C LYS A 20 -10.86 3.09 1.44
N ALA A 21 -9.79 3.64 0.86
CA ALA A 21 -9.01 4.70 1.49
C ALA A 21 -9.88 5.92 1.84
N ARG A 22 -10.73 6.38 0.92
CA ARG A 22 -11.67 7.48 1.16
C ARG A 22 -12.67 7.16 2.26
N SER A 23 -13.21 5.95 2.29
CA SER A 23 -14.13 5.50 3.35
C SER A 23 -13.44 5.52 4.73
N LEU A 24 -12.20 5.04 4.81
CA LEU A 24 -11.41 5.03 6.04
C LEU A 24 -11.10 6.46 6.54
N LEU A 25 -10.74 7.36 5.62
CA LEU A 25 -10.50 8.77 5.93
C LEU A 25 -11.78 9.47 6.42
N LYS A 26 -12.91 9.27 5.73
CA LYS A 26 -14.21 9.85 6.13
C LYS A 26 -14.69 9.37 7.51
N ARG A 27 -14.38 8.11 7.86
CA ARG A 27 -14.71 7.53 9.17
C ARG A 27 -13.72 7.91 10.28
N GLY A 28 -12.66 8.66 10.00
CA GLY A 28 -11.61 8.99 10.98
C GLY A 28 -10.68 7.81 11.33
N ASN A 29 -10.79 6.67 10.64
CA ASN A 29 -10.02 5.46 10.92
C ASN A 29 -8.63 5.45 10.26
N ALA A 30 -8.32 6.46 9.45
CA ALA A 30 -7.01 6.62 8.83
C ALA A 30 -6.63 8.10 8.75
N LYS A 31 -5.34 8.38 8.62
CA LYS A 31 -4.81 9.71 8.33
C LYS A 31 -3.92 9.68 7.09
N VAL A 32 -3.93 10.77 6.30
CA VAL A 32 -2.97 10.91 5.20
C VAL A 32 -1.59 11.19 5.78
N VAL A 33 -0.56 10.49 5.30
CA VAL A 33 0.84 10.69 5.72
C VAL A 33 1.75 11.18 4.59
N LYS A 34 1.41 10.86 3.34
CA LYS A 34 2.14 11.33 2.16
C LYS A 34 1.18 11.55 1.01
N ARG A 35 1.39 12.62 0.23
CA ARG A 35 0.59 12.91 -0.97
C ARG A 35 1.08 12.16 -2.21
N THR A 36 2.41 12.04 -2.37
CA THR A 36 3.01 11.36 -3.52
C THR A 36 4.19 10.47 -3.10
N PRO A 37 4.13 9.14 -3.30
CA PRO A 37 2.90 8.40 -3.64
C PRO A 37 1.85 8.53 -2.51
N PHE A 38 0.57 8.53 -2.88
CA PHE A 38 -0.51 8.74 -1.91
C PHE A 38 -0.55 7.61 -0.89
N THR A 39 -0.34 7.96 0.37
CA THR A 39 -0.14 7.02 1.47
C THR A 39 -0.98 7.42 2.66
N ILE A 40 -1.75 6.47 3.20
CA ILE A 40 -2.53 6.63 4.43
C ILE A 40 -1.95 5.77 5.55
N LYS A 41 -2.05 6.23 6.80
CA LYS A 41 -1.77 5.45 8.00
C LYS A 41 -3.10 5.05 8.64
N PHE A 42 -3.34 3.75 8.71
CA PHE A 42 -4.51 3.17 9.35
C PHE A 42 -4.36 3.22 10.87
N LEU A 43 -5.37 3.77 11.54
CA LEU A 43 -5.42 3.97 13.00
C LEU A 43 -6.20 2.88 13.72
N GLY A 44 -6.72 1.88 13.01
CA GLY A 44 -7.33 0.69 13.62
C GLY A 44 -6.31 -0.40 13.96
N GLY A 45 -6.79 -1.51 14.53
CA GLY A 45 -6.03 -2.75 14.67
C GLY A 45 -6.00 -3.52 13.36
N SER A 46 -4.85 -4.12 13.03
CA SER A 46 -4.67 -4.98 11.85
C SER A 46 -3.81 -6.17 12.24
N SER A 47 -4.17 -7.37 11.77
CA SER A 47 -3.35 -8.58 11.94
C SER A 47 -2.03 -8.53 11.17
N GLY A 48 -1.84 -7.54 10.28
CA GLY A 48 -0.61 -7.42 9.49
C GLY A 48 -0.48 -8.44 8.35
N TYR A 49 -1.53 -9.22 8.06
CA TYR A 49 -1.52 -10.20 6.98
C TYR A 49 -1.19 -9.56 5.63
N LYS A 50 -0.32 -10.23 4.87
CA LYS A 50 0.08 -9.87 3.51
C LYS A 50 -0.10 -11.08 2.60
N GLN A 51 -0.66 -10.85 1.43
CA GLN A 51 -0.72 -11.88 0.40
C GLN A 51 0.68 -12.09 -0.19
N LYS A 52 1.07 -13.34 -0.43
CA LYS A 52 2.30 -13.64 -1.17
C LYS A 52 2.14 -13.13 -2.60
N LEU A 53 3.05 -12.28 -3.05
CA LEU A 53 3.07 -11.72 -4.40
C LEU A 53 4.18 -12.41 -5.20
N THR A 54 3.86 -12.78 -6.43
CA THR A 54 4.85 -13.24 -7.41
C THR A 54 5.02 -12.13 -8.43
N ALA A 55 6.20 -11.54 -8.50
CA ALA A 55 6.55 -10.61 -9.58
C ALA A 55 7.25 -11.42 -10.67
N GLY A 56 6.64 -11.49 -11.85
CA GLY A 56 7.29 -12.06 -13.03
C GLY A 56 8.21 -11.01 -13.65
N MET A 57 9.47 -11.37 -13.89
CA MET A 57 10.38 -10.59 -14.72
C MET A 57 10.64 -11.37 -16.00
N ASP A 58 10.15 -10.86 -17.11
CA ASP A 58 10.53 -11.36 -18.44
C ASP A 58 11.76 -10.60 -18.91
N THR A 59 12.81 -11.33 -19.22
CA THR A 59 14.15 -10.81 -19.49
C THR A 59 14.49 -10.98 -20.95
N GLY A 60 13.55 -10.70 -21.86
CA GLY A 60 13.71 -10.82 -23.32
C GLY A 60 14.91 -10.07 -23.95
N SER A 61 15.80 -9.48 -23.15
CA SER A 61 17.10 -8.95 -23.56
C SER A 61 18.24 -9.58 -22.77
N LYS A 62 19.44 -9.65 -23.37
CA LYS A 62 20.65 -10.23 -22.76
C LYS A 62 21.14 -9.46 -21.52
N MET A 63 20.65 -8.24 -21.31
CA MET A 63 21.06 -7.36 -20.22
C MET A 63 19.85 -7.04 -19.34
N ILE A 64 19.88 -7.55 -18.11
CA ILE A 64 18.81 -7.32 -17.14
C ILE A 64 19.08 -5.96 -16.48
N GLY A 65 18.22 -4.98 -16.75
CA GLY A 65 18.14 -3.73 -16.00
C GLY A 65 16.89 -3.72 -15.14
N CYS A 66 17.06 -3.51 -13.83
CA CYS A 66 15.95 -3.23 -12.92
C CYS A 66 16.00 -1.73 -12.58
N ALA A 67 14.92 -1.01 -12.86
CA ALA A 67 14.71 0.38 -12.43
C ALA A 67 13.75 0.43 -11.23
#